data_AF-A0AAU9TKK2-F1
#
_entry.id   AF-A0AAU9TKK2-F1
#
_cell.length_a   1.000
_cell.length_b   1.000
_cell.length_c   1.000
_cell.angle_alpha   90.00
_cell.angle_beta   90.00
_cell.angle_gamma   90.00
#
_symmetry.space_group_name_H-M   'P 1'
#
loop_
_entity.id
_entity.type
_entity.pdbx_description
1 polymer ?
#
loop_
_entity_poly.entity_id
_entity_poly.type
_entity_poly.pdbx_seq_one_letter_code
_entity_poly.pdbx_strand_id
1 'polypeptide(L)'
;MEDLSFIPELPNGPLDVYRNGASFNWKRLKLALDGDIDQLKLKYKVWRTLEKDPLFAHPAITPSVEEQKRMTQIQVKKINEYEFLPKEVFNASYSKRVRVA
;
A
#
# COMPACT_ATOMS: atom_id res chain seq x y z
N MET A 1 -3.68 23.76 2.43
CA MET A 1 -2.70 22.77 2.94
C MET A 1 -3.36 21.41 2.77
N GLU A 2 -2.67 20.43 2.19
CA GLU A 2 -3.24 19.10 1.97
C GLU A 2 -3.52 18.38 3.30
N ASP A 3 -4.63 17.64 3.37
CA ASP A 3 -4.96 16.84 4.54
C ASP A 3 -4.12 15.55 4.57
N LEU A 4 -3.23 15.43 5.55
CA LEU A 4 -2.32 14.30 5.78
C LEU A 4 -2.68 13.50 7.04
N SER A 5 -3.87 13.70 7.59
CA SER A 5 -4.33 13.04 8.82
C SER A 5 -4.48 11.52 8.68
N PHE A 6 -4.71 11.03 7.46
CA PHE A 6 -4.83 9.60 7.15
C PHE A 6 -3.48 8.84 7.25
N ILE A 7 -2.36 9.55 7.29
CA ILE A 7 -1.03 8.96 7.45
C ILE A 7 -0.79 8.73 8.95
N PRO A 8 -0.58 7.48 9.41
CA PRO A 8 -0.34 7.18 10.82
C PRO A 8 0.98 7.78 11.28
N GLU A 9 1.05 8.06 12.58
CA GLU A 9 2.33 8.40 13.22
C GLU A 9 3.27 7.19 13.25
N LEU A 10 4.57 7.49 13.29
CA LEU A 10 5.59 6.48 13.46
C LEU A 10 5.52 5.91 14.89
N PRO A 11 5.81 4.61 15.08
CA PRO A 11 5.80 4.02 16.41
C PRO A 11 6.94 4.59 17.27
N ASN A 12 6.64 4.93 18.51
CA ASN A 12 7.65 5.40 19.47
C ASN A 12 8.68 4.29 19.77
N GLY A 13 9.93 4.67 20.03
CA GLY A 13 11.00 3.73 20.35
C GLY A 13 12.40 4.33 20.33
N PRO A 14 13.46 3.49 20.38
CA PRO A 14 14.85 3.95 20.46
C PRO A 14 15.31 4.77 19.24
N LEU A 15 14.55 4.70 18.14
CA LEU A 15 14.83 5.47 16.93
C LEU A 15 14.27 6.90 16.96
N ASP A 16 13.48 7.26 17.97
CA ASP A 16 12.84 8.58 18.05
C ASP A 16 13.85 9.72 18.17
N VAL A 17 14.97 9.48 18.86
CA VAL A 17 16.08 10.44 18.96
C VAL A 17 16.55 10.90 17.57
N TYR A 18 16.58 9.98 16.61
CA TYR A 18 16.97 10.29 15.23
C TYR A 18 15.82 10.91 14.42
N ARG A 19 14.59 10.42 14.60
CA ARG A 19 13.41 10.95 13.88
C ARG A 19 13.11 12.40 14.26
N ASN A 20 13.27 12.74 15.54
CA ASN A 20 13.05 14.09 16.06
C ASN A 20 14.12 15.10 15.59
N GLY A 21 15.26 14.63 15.09
CA GLY A 21 16.28 15.48 14.48
C GLY A 21 15.92 16.01 13.09
N ALA A 22 14.80 15.57 12.50
CA ALA A 22 14.37 16.04 11.18
C ALA A 22 13.93 17.51 11.24
N SER A 23 14.49 18.34 10.35
CA SER A 23 14.13 19.76 10.20
C SER A 23 12.86 20.00 9.36
N PHE A 24 12.18 18.93 8.93
CA PHE A 24 11.02 18.98 8.04
C PHE A 24 9.96 17.95 8.44
N ASN A 25 8.72 18.18 7.98
CA ASN A 25 7.63 17.23 8.17
C ASN A 25 7.74 16.04 7.21
N TRP A 26 8.00 14.86 7.74
CA TRP A 26 8.18 13.63 6.95
C TRP A 26 6.93 13.21 6.17
N LYS A 27 5.71 13.54 6.64
CA LYS A 27 4.46 13.26 5.90
C LYS A 27 4.37 14.08 4.62
N ARG A 28 4.86 15.33 4.67
CA ARG A 28 4.95 16.21 3.49
C ARG A 28 6.02 15.72 2.52
N LEU A 29 7.16 15.23 3.02
CA LEU A 29 8.16 14.58 2.17
C LEU A 29 7.55 13.36 1.46
N LYS A 30 6.79 12.53 2.18
CA LYS A 30 6.13 11.36 1.59
C LYS A 30 5.19 11.76 0.45
N LEU A 31 4.33 12.77 0.66
CA LEU A 31 3.48 13.30 -0.39
C LEU A 31 4.30 13.83 -1.58
N ALA A 32 5.38 14.55 -1.34
CA ALA A 32 6.25 15.06 -2.40
C ALA A 32 6.90 13.96 -3.24
N LEU A 33 7.24 12.82 -2.62
CA LEU A 33 7.79 11.65 -3.32
C LEU A 33 6.74 10.90 -4.15
N ASP A 34 5.51 10.82 -3.64
CA ASP A 34 4.39 10.19 -4.36
C ASP A 34 3.83 11.07 -5.48
N GLY A 35 3.87 12.39 -5.31
CA GLY A 35 3.47 13.41 -6.30
C GLY A 35 1.97 13.70 -6.36
N ASP A 36 1.13 12.86 -5.76
CA ASP A 36 -0.34 12.98 -5.81
C ASP A 36 -0.99 12.47 -4.51
N ILE A 37 -1.84 13.31 -3.89
CA ILE A 37 -2.53 13.00 -2.63
C ILE A 37 -3.52 11.85 -2.78
N ASP A 38 -4.20 11.74 -3.92
CA ASP A 38 -5.22 10.71 -4.13
C ASP A 38 -4.56 9.34 -4.34
N GLN A 39 -3.41 9.31 -5.00
CA GLN A 39 -2.57 8.11 -5.08
C GLN A 39 -2.07 7.69 -3.69
N LEU A 40 -1.64 8.64 -2.86
CA LEU A 40 -1.19 8.36 -1.51
C LEU A 40 -2.33 7.83 -0.63
N LYS A 41 -3.54 8.41 -0.71
CA LYS A 41 -4.73 7.89 -0.03
C LYS A 41 -5.08 6.48 -0.48
N LEU A 42 -5.02 6.21 -1.79
CA LEU A 42 -5.27 4.88 -2.33
C LEU A 42 -4.26 3.86 -1.80
N LYS A 43 -2.96 4.19 -1.76
CA LYS A 43 -1.92 3.31 -1.18
C LYS A 43 -2.23 2.96 0.27
N TYR A 44 -2.58 3.95 1.10
CA TYR A 44 -2.95 3.68 2.49
C TYR A 44 -4.23 2.85 2.63
N LYS A 45 -5.24 3.07 1.78
CA LYS A 45 -6.44 2.21 1.73
C LYS A 45 -6.04 0.77 1.45
N VAL A 46 -5.21 0.52 0.43
CA VAL A 46 -4.72 -0.82 0.08
C VAL A 46 -3.96 -1.44 1.25
N TRP A 47 -2.94 -0.74 1.78
CA TRP A 47 -2.12 -1.27 2.86
C TRP A 47 -2.94 -1.61 4.10
N ARG A 48 -3.85 -0.71 4.54
CA ARG A 48 -4.68 -0.95 5.72
C ARG A 48 -5.68 -2.08 5.54
N THR A 49 -6.20 -2.29 4.33
CA THR A 49 -7.08 -3.41 4.04
C THR A 49 -6.31 -4.73 4.08
N LEU A 50 -5.15 -4.80 3.42
CA LEU A 50 -4.36 -6.03 3.33
C LEU A 50 -3.67 -6.37 4.67
N GLU A 51 -3.22 -5.38 5.44
CA GLU A 51 -2.63 -5.56 6.78
C GLU A 51 -3.60 -6.25 7.75
N LYS A 52 -4.91 -6.05 7.58
CA LYS A 52 -5.96 -6.64 8.43
C LYS A 52 -6.41 -8.02 7.96
N ASP A 53 -6.04 -8.44 6.75
CA ASP A 53 -6.49 -9.70 6.18
C ASP A 53 -5.42 -10.79 6.39
N PRO A 54 -5.69 -11.82 7.21
CA PRO A 54 -4.73 -12.90 7.48
C PRO A 54 -4.23 -13.62 6.23
N LEU A 55 -4.97 -13.60 5.12
CA LEU A 55 -4.55 -14.19 3.85
C LEU A 55 -3.27 -13.54 3.28
N PHE A 56 -3.01 -12.28 3.63
CA PHE A 56 -1.85 -11.51 3.20
C PHE A 56 -0.76 -11.41 4.27
N ALA A 57 -0.93 -12.09 5.42
CA ALA A 57 0.10 -12.17 6.44
C ALA A 57 1.32 -12.92 5.90
N HIS A 58 2.52 -12.45 6.25
CA HIS A 58 3.75 -13.11 5.84
C HIS A 58 3.89 -14.46 6.55
N PRO A 59 4.08 -15.58 5.82
CA PRO A 59 4.26 -16.88 6.44
C PRO A 59 5.60 -16.93 7.18
N ALA A 60 5.63 -17.60 8.34
CA ALA A 60 6.86 -17.73 9.13
C ALA A 60 7.96 -18.55 8.42
N ILE A 61 7.54 -19.45 7.52
CA ILE A 61 8.42 -20.33 6.75
C ILE A 61 7.98 -20.25 5.29
N THR A 62 8.96 -20.25 4.39
CA THR A 62 8.69 -20.26 2.94
C THR A 62 7.92 -21.53 2.55
N PRO A 63 6.71 -21.41 1.97
CA PRO A 63 5.93 -22.57 1.52
C PRO A 63 6.58 -23.24 0.31
N SER A 64 6.15 -24.46 -0.02
CA SER A 64 6.52 -25.10 -1.29
C SER A 64 6.01 -24.31 -2.50
N VAL A 65 6.53 -24.61 -3.68
CA VAL A 65 6.12 -23.94 -4.93
C VAL A 65 4.63 -24.16 -5.20
N GLU A 66 4.11 -25.36 -4.95
CA GLU A 66 2.70 -25.69 -5.12
C GLU A 66 1.81 -24.88 -4.17
N GLU A 67 2.21 -24.74 -2.91
CA GLU A 67 1.45 -23.99 -1.93
C GLU A 67 1.52 -22.48 -2.21
N GLN A 68 2.68 -21.96 -2.64
CA GLN A 68 2.79 -20.56 -3.10
C GLN A 68 1.84 -20.28 -4.27
N LYS A 69 1.76 -21.17 -5.26
CA LYS A 69 0.82 -21.05 -6.38
C LYS A 69 -0.63 -21.03 -5.90
N ARG A 70 -0.99 -21.94 -4.98
CA ARG A 70 -2.33 -22.00 -4.38
C ARG A 70 -2.67 -20.72 -3.62
N MET A 71 -1.79 -20.27 -2.73
CA MET A 71 -1.95 -19.02 -1.97
C MET A 71 -2.12 -17.82 -2.89
N THR A 72 -1.28 -17.72 -3.93
CA THR A 72 -1.35 -16.63 -4.92
C THR A 72 -2.70 -16.60 -5.62
N GLN A 73 -3.24 -17.75 -6.02
CA GLN A 73 -4.56 -17.81 -6.65
C GLN A 73 -5.66 -17.27 -5.73
N ILE A 74 -5.62 -17.64 -4.45
CA ILE A 74 -6.59 -17.18 -3.44
C ILE A 74 -6.42 -15.66 -3.20
N GLN A 75 -5.18 -15.18 -3.09
CA GLN A 75 -4.85 -13.76 -2.91
C GLN A 75 -5.32 -12.91 -4.10
N VAL A 76 -5.10 -13.35 -5.33
CA VAL A 76 -5.56 -12.63 -6.54
C VAL A 76 -7.08 -12.53 -6.56
N LYS A 77 -7.78 -13.64 -6.26
CA LYS A 77 -9.24 -13.61 -6.14
C LYS A 77 -9.68 -12.60 -5.08
N LYS A 78 -9.01 -12.57 -3.93
CA LYS A 78 -9.34 -11.66 -2.83
C LYS A 78 -9.08 -10.19 -3.16
N ILE A 79 -7.97 -9.89 -3.85
CA ILE A 79 -7.68 -8.53 -4.34
C ILE A 79 -8.79 -8.04 -5.27
N ASN A 80 -9.29 -8.90 -6.16
CA ASN A 80 -10.39 -8.54 -7.06
C ASN A 80 -11.69 -8.26 -6.31
N GLU A 81 -11.99 -9.01 -5.24
CA GLU A 81 -13.15 -8.77 -4.37
C GLU A 81 -13.09 -7.43 -3.62
N TYR A 82 -11.89 -6.92 -3.31
CA TYR A 82 -11.72 -5.63 -2.63
C TYR A 82 -12.00 -4.41 -3.51
N GLU A 83 -12.05 -4.57 -4.84
CA GLU A 83 -12.34 -3.51 -5.81
C GLU A 83 -11.60 -2.18 -5.48
N PHE A 84 -10.28 -2.26 -5.26
CA PHE A 84 -9.48 -1.09 -4.87
C PHE A 84 -9.53 0.06 -5.88
N LEU A 85 -9.67 -0.28 -7.17
CA LEU A 85 -9.74 0.67 -8.27
C LEU A 85 -11.19 0.87 -8.71
N PRO A 86 -11.57 2.09 -9.12
CA PRO A 86 -12.83 2.33 -9.82
C PRO A 86 -12.96 1.44 -11.06
N LYS A 87 -14.19 1.00 -11.37
CA LYS A 87 -14.45 0.09 -12.49
C LYS A 87 -14.00 0.69 -13.82
N GLU A 88 -14.02 2.01 -13.95
CA GLU A 88 -13.56 2.75 -15.12
C GLU A 88 -12.05 2.55 -15.36
N VAL A 89 -11.25 2.58 -14.29
CA VAL A 89 -9.80 2.35 -14.36
C VAL A 89 -9.50 0.89 -14.63
N PHE A 90 -10.24 -0.02 -13.99
CA PHE A 90 -10.09 -1.46 -14.20
C PHE A 90 -10.41 -1.88 -15.64
N ASN A 91 -11.46 -1.29 -16.23
CA ASN A 91 -11.91 -1.56 -17.59
C ASN A 91 -11.15 -0.76 -18.67
N ALA A 92 -10.24 0.14 -18.27
CA ALA A 92 -9.42 0.88 -19.22
C ALA A 92 -8.50 -0.07 -20.02
N SER A 93 -8.14 0.37 -21.23
CA SER A 93 -7.17 -0.34 -22.07
C SER A 93 -5.88 -0.64 -21.29
N TYR A 94 -5.25 -1.79 -21.56
CA TYR A 94 -4.00 -2.19 -20.92
C TYR A 94 -2.97 -1.07 -20.92
N SER A 95 -2.78 -0.39 -22.07
CA SER A 95 -1.84 0.74 -22.21
C SER A 95 -2.15 1.94 -21.32
N LYS A 96 -3.40 2.10 -20.86
CA LYS A 96 -3.79 3.14 -19.89
C LYS A 96 -3.65 2.68 -18.44
N ARG A 97 -3.64 1.37 -18.19
CA ARG A 97 -3.49 0.77 -16.85
C ARG A 97 -2.02 0.61 -16.45
N VAL A 98 -1.13 0.42 -17.42
CA VAL A 98 0.32 0.36 -17.17
C VAL A 98 0.97 1.70 -17.46
N ARG A 99 1.98 2.05 -16.67
CA ARG A 99 2.92 3.12 -17.06
C ARG A 99 3.67 2.60 -18.28
N VAL A 100 3.29 3.05 -19.47
CA VAL A 100 4.09 2.80 -20.68
C VAL A 100 5.40 3.59 -20.47
N ALA A 101 6.51 2.85 -20.46
CA ALA A 101 7.85 3.43 -20.38
C ALA A 101 8.14 4.30 -21.61
#